data_AF-A0A9J2PST6-F1
#
_entry.id   AF-A0A9J2PST6-F1
#
_cell.length_a   1.000
_cell.length_b   1.000
_cell.length_c   1.000
_cell.angle_alpha   90.00
_cell.angle_beta   90.00
_cell.angle_gamma   90.00
#
_symmetry.space_group_name_H-M   'P 1'
#
loop_
_entity.id
_entity.type
_entity.pdbx_description
1 polymer ?
#
loop_
_entity_poly.entity_id
_entity_poly.type
_entity_poly.pdbx_seq_one_letter_code
_entity_poly.pdbx_strand_id
1 'polypeptide(L)'
;MMSMCDDDAYLFDIDNTTQLFLYRLHLFSSVYTIFHRYFCALICFCGVTVNLVHIAVLTRKQMRCFAVNSILSVMAICDVIIMSFYFVYIIRFRVIENEDDTLGYTYGWLVFLLIHVVLSIALHTIGLYLSVFMAYVRWVALDRLDSKWIRTRPVGRIFFAIAITIFALSIPTLLVHEIVPFKHFTTVNENYTINLIDNITYYTVGLIPQATDNSCRLFKANLWLTGIFFKVIPCVLLFWFTVALMRKLNETSRKRIFLLGEKKKKMAMDKTTLMLIIMLFVFLCTELPQGALAILNAMYTSDIHAYIYMNLGELLDLLSLINCNVGYTVQLVIAHQEQKGEKLLSGDI
;
A
#
# COMPACT_ATOMS: atom_id res chain seq x y z
N MET A 1 -2.56 -33.04 0.45
CA MET A 1 -1.79 -31.82 0.78
C MET A 1 -0.71 -31.73 -0.27
N MET A 2 -0.91 -30.90 -1.30
CA MET A 2 0.07 -30.71 -2.36
C MET A 2 0.89 -29.49 -1.95
N SER A 3 2.12 -29.68 -1.48
CA SER A 3 3.04 -28.57 -1.25
C SER A 3 3.19 -27.82 -2.57
N MET A 4 3.00 -26.51 -2.54
CA MET A 4 3.16 -25.69 -3.75
C MET A 4 4.61 -25.71 -4.24
N CYS A 5 5.55 -26.03 -3.34
CA CYS A 5 6.98 -26.13 -3.57
C CYS A 5 7.57 -27.33 -2.81
N ASP A 6 8.27 -28.22 -3.49
CA ASP A 6 9.02 -29.30 -2.83
C ASP A 6 10.23 -28.70 -2.08
N ASP A 7 10.47 -29.13 -0.84
CA ASP A 7 11.53 -28.69 0.10
C ASP A 7 11.28 -27.42 0.95
N ASP A 8 10.04 -26.95 1.08
CA ASP A 8 9.75 -25.81 1.97
C ASP A 8 9.65 -26.21 3.45
N ALA A 9 10.13 -25.33 4.34
CA ALA A 9 9.96 -25.51 5.77
C ALA A 9 8.49 -25.35 6.14
N TYR A 10 7.92 -26.35 6.83
CA TYR A 10 6.57 -26.26 7.36
C TYR A 10 6.58 -25.45 8.64
N LEU A 11 5.73 -24.42 8.72
CA LEU A 11 5.56 -23.62 9.93
C LEU A 11 4.47 -24.21 10.82
N PHE A 12 3.46 -24.83 10.22
CA PHE A 12 2.32 -25.39 10.92
C PHE A 12 2.48 -26.88 11.14
N ASP A 13 2.61 -27.28 12.40
CA ASP A 13 2.37 -28.66 12.78
C ASP A 13 0.85 -28.92 12.77
N ILE A 14 0.43 -30.05 12.19
CA ILE A 14 -0.98 -30.37 11.93
C ILE A 14 -1.64 -30.89 13.22
N ASP A 15 -1.53 -30.11 14.28
CA ASP A 15 -2.25 -30.33 15.52
C ASP A 15 -3.70 -29.85 15.37
N ASN A 16 -4.60 -30.47 16.14
CA ASN A 16 -6.03 -30.15 16.14
C ASN A 16 -6.29 -28.67 16.48
N THR A 17 -5.38 -28.04 17.25
CA THR A 17 -5.40 -26.61 17.57
C THR A 17 -5.06 -25.71 16.38
N THR A 18 -4.06 -26.10 15.59
CA THR A 18 -3.62 -25.36 14.40
C THR A 18 -4.69 -25.41 13.32
N GLN A 19 -5.29 -26.59 13.08
CA GLN A 19 -6.42 -26.73 12.16
C GLN A 19 -7.62 -25.87 12.59
N LEU A 20 -7.94 -25.84 13.89
CA LEU A 20 -9.02 -24.99 14.40
C LEU A 20 -8.73 -23.50 14.19
N PHE A 21 -7.48 -23.07 14.38
CA PHE A 21 -7.08 -21.69 14.11
C PHE A 21 -7.24 -21.34 12.62
N LEU A 22 -6.74 -22.19 11.71
CA LEU A 22 -6.86 -22.00 10.27
C LEU A 22 -8.32 -21.97 9.80
N TYR A 23 -9.16 -22.85 10.36
CA TYR A 23 -10.59 -22.86 10.08
C TYR A 23 -11.27 -21.55 10.53
N ARG A 24 -10.96 -21.05 11.73
CA ARG A 24 -11.47 -19.76 12.21
C ARG A 24 -11.00 -18.59 11.36
N LEU A 25 -9.75 -18.62 10.89
CA LEU A 25 -9.20 -17.59 10.01
C LEU A 25 -9.93 -17.57 8.65
N HIS A 26 -10.21 -18.76 8.09
CA HIS A 26 -10.97 -18.87 6.85
C HIS A 26 -12.42 -18.38 7.02
N LEU A 27 -13.09 -18.74 8.11
CA LEU A 27 -14.42 -18.22 8.44
C LEU A 27 -14.42 -16.69 8.59
N PHE A 28 -13.42 -16.14 9.28
CA PHE A 28 -13.24 -14.70 9.38
C PHE A 28 -13.09 -14.05 8.00
N SER A 29 -12.24 -14.62 7.15
CA SER A 29 -12.02 -14.13 5.78
C SER A 29 -13.31 -14.13 4.97
N SER A 30 -14.08 -15.22 4.99
CA SER A 30 -15.36 -15.32 4.27
C SER A 30 -16.39 -14.25 4.68
N VAL A 31 -16.55 -14.01 5.98
CA VAL A 31 -17.44 -12.95 6.50
C VAL A 31 -16.86 -11.56 6.15
N TYR A 32 -15.55 -11.40 6.31
CA TYR A 32 -14.87 -10.15 6.04
C TYR A 32 -14.98 -9.74 4.57
N THR A 33 -14.90 -10.66 3.60
CA THR A 33 -15.05 -10.36 2.17
C THR A 33 -16.40 -9.69 1.83
N ILE A 34 -17.47 -10.02 2.56
CA ILE A 34 -18.78 -9.35 2.40
C ILE A 34 -18.73 -7.92 2.90
N PHE A 35 -18.11 -7.68 4.06
CA PHE A 35 -17.95 -6.33 4.59
C PHE A 35 -16.99 -5.48 3.73
N HIS A 36 -15.86 -6.08 3.34
CA HIS A 36 -14.76 -5.49 2.59
C HIS A 36 -15.23 -4.90 1.27
N ARG A 37 -16.06 -5.63 0.50
CA ARG A 37 -16.51 -5.18 -0.84
C ARG A 37 -17.24 -3.83 -0.79
N TYR A 38 -18.13 -3.63 0.18
CA TYR A 38 -18.90 -2.38 0.29
C TYR A 38 -18.10 -1.27 0.97
N PHE A 39 -17.36 -1.61 2.03
CA PHE A 39 -16.59 -0.64 2.80
C PHE A 39 -15.44 -0.05 1.99
N CYS A 40 -14.67 -0.88 1.27
CA CYS A 40 -13.58 -0.41 0.43
C CYS A 40 -14.08 0.38 -0.78
N ALA A 41 -15.22 0.02 -1.38
CA ALA A 41 -15.80 0.80 -2.46
C ALA A 41 -16.13 2.24 -2.01
N LEU A 42 -16.72 2.39 -0.80
CA LEU A 42 -17.00 3.69 -0.21
C LEU A 42 -15.70 4.47 0.08
N ILE A 43 -14.70 3.81 0.68
CA ILE A 43 -13.41 4.43 0.97
C ILE A 43 -12.71 4.90 -0.30
N CYS A 44 -12.71 4.11 -1.38
CA CYS A 44 -12.12 4.52 -2.64
C CYS A 44 -12.85 5.71 -3.25
N PHE A 45 -14.19 5.71 -3.24
CA PHE A 45 -14.96 6.86 -3.74
C PHE A 45 -14.65 8.14 -2.95
N CYS A 46 -14.74 8.08 -1.62
CA CYS A 46 -14.39 9.21 -0.76
C CYS A 46 -12.92 9.64 -0.95
N GLY A 47 -12.00 8.68 -1.01
CA GLY A 47 -10.57 8.92 -1.18
C GLY A 47 -10.23 9.62 -2.49
N VAL A 48 -10.84 9.22 -3.61
CA VAL A 48 -10.70 9.92 -4.90
C VAL A 48 -11.14 11.37 -4.77
N THR A 49 -12.31 11.63 -4.17
CA THR A 49 -12.80 13.00 -4.04
C THR A 49 -11.88 13.89 -3.19
N VAL A 50 -11.41 13.38 -2.05
CA VAL A 50 -10.50 14.11 -1.15
C VAL A 50 -9.16 14.36 -1.82
N ASN A 51 -8.59 13.36 -2.50
CA ASN A 51 -7.30 13.49 -3.16
C ASN A 51 -7.36 14.44 -4.37
N LEU A 52 -8.47 14.50 -5.10
CA LEU A 52 -8.68 15.49 -6.16
C LEU A 52 -8.72 16.92 -5.60
N VAL A 53 -9.45 17.15 -4.50
CA VAL A 53 -9.46 18.45 -3.81
C VAL A 53 -8.04 18.82 -3.34
N HIS A 54 -7.31 17.85 -2.80
CA HIS A 54 -5.94 18.06 -2.35
C HIS A 54 -4.99 18.46 -3.47
N ILE A 55 -5.06 17.79 -4.63
CA ILE A 55 -4.32 18.16 -5.84
C ILE A 55 -4.68 19.59 -6.25
N ALA A 56 -5.98 19.93 -6.29
CA ALA A 56 -6.43 21.27 -6.67
C ALA A 56 -5.90 22.37 -5.74
N VAL A 57 -5.82 22.11 -4.43
CA VAL A 57 -5.27 23.04 -3.43
C VAL A 57 -3.76 23.20 -3.60
N LEU A 58 -3.01 22.10 -3.72
CA LEU A 58 -1.55 22.13 -3.79
C LEU A 58 -1.00 22.64 -5.13
N THR A 59 -1.78 22.52 -6.21
CA THR A 59 -1.37 22.99 -7.55
C THR A 59 -1.42 24.52 -7.68
N ARG A 60 -1.96 25.24 -6.68
CA ARG A 60 -1.98 26.72 -6.67
C ARG A 60 -0.57 27.30 -6.73
N LYS A 61 -0.40 28.37 -7.52
CA LYS A 61 0.91 28.97 -7.88
C LYS A 61 1.81 29.29 -6.67
N GLN A 62 1.23 29.75 -5.56
CA GLN A 62 1.94 30.09 -4.33
C GLN A 62 2.49 28.86 -3.59
N MET A 63 1.77 27.73 -3.62
CA MET A 63 2.14 26.50 -2.88
C MET A 63 3.16 25.63 -3.62
N ARG A 64 3.18 25.67 -4.97
CA ARG A 64 4.12 24.89 -5.81
C ARG A 64 5.59 25.31 -5.71
N CYS A 65 5.89 26.44 -5.07
CA CYS A 65 7.26 26.89 -4.90
C CYS A 65 8.07 25.97 -3.97
N PHE A 66 7.40 25.26 -3.06
CA PHE A 66 8.04 24.36 -2.11
C PHE A 66 8.15 22.92 -2.65
N ALA A 67 9.35 22.35 -2.56
CA ALA A 67 9.64 20.95 -2.93
C ALA A 67 8.66 19.94 -2.29
N VAL A 68 8.36 20.12 -1.00
CA VAL A 68 7.48 19.24 -0.22
C VAL A 68 6.07 19.20 -0.81
N ASN A 69 5.50 20.35 -1.16
CA ASN A 69 4.15 20.43 -1.73
C ASN A 69 4.09 19.80 -3.11
N SER A 70 5.15 19.94 -3.91
CA SER A 70 5.24 19.27 -5.21
C SER A 70 5.27 17.75 -5.09
N ILE A 71 6.03 17.19 -4.13
CA ILE A 71 6.06 15.75 -3.87
C ILE A 71 4.68 15.28 -3.40
N LEU A 72 4.04 16.07 -2.54
CA LEU A 72 2.73 15.79 -1.99
C LEU A 72 1.63 15.74 -3.05
N SER A 73 1.67 16.64 -4.03
CA SER A 73 0.76 16.59 -5.19
C SER A 73 0.96 15.32 -6.02
N VAL A 74 2.20 14.88 -6.21
CA VAL A 74 2.50 13.67 -6.98
C VAL A 74 2.00 12.42 -6.25
N MET A 75 2.20 12.32 -4.93
CA MET A 75 1.64 11.21 -4.14
C MET A 75 0.11 11.18 -4.24
N ALA A 76 -0.56 12.34 -4.15
CA ALA A 76 -2.01 12.40 -4.28
C ALA A 76 -2.49 11.95 -5.67
N ILE A 77 -1.74 12.22 -6.74
CA ILE A 77 -2.04 11.71 -8.09
C ILE A 77 -1.90 10.19 -8.14
N CYS A 78 -0.81 9.64 -7.59
CA CYS A 78 -0.62 8.20 -7.50
C CYS A 78 -1.78 7.52 -6.74
N ASP A 79 -2.21 8.11 -5.63
CA ASP A 79 -3.32 7.56 -4.85
C ASP A 79 -4.65 7.65 -5.59
N VAL A 80 -4.95 8.73 -6.32
CA VAL A 80 -6.15 8.78 -7.18
C VAL A 80 -6.14 7.63 -8.20
N ILE A 81 -4.99 7.35 -8.81
CA ILE A 81 -4.86 6.24 -9.77
C ILE A 81 -5.10 4.90 -9.08
N ILE A 82 -4.44 4.62 -7.94
CA ILE A 82 -4.63 3.38 -7.17
C ILE A 82 -6.10 3.19 -6.80
N MET A 83 -6.73 4.20 -6.19
CA MET A 83 -8.12 4.13 -5.72
C MET A 83 -9.10 3.93 -6.89
N SER A 84 -8.83 4.53 -8.04
CA SER A 84 -9.67 4.38 -9.24
C SER A 84 -9.59 2.95 -9.81
N PHE A 85 -8.38 2.39 -9.94
CA PHE A 85 -8.20 1.03 -10.42
C PHE A 85 -8.76 0.00 -9.43
N TYR A 86 -8.58 0.22 -8.11
CA TYR A 86 -9.12 -0.65 -7.07
C TYR A 86 -10.66 -0.61 -7.03
N PHE A 87 -11.26 0.56 -7.26
CA PHE A 87 -12.72 0.69 -7.36
C PHE A 87 -13.30 -0.13 -8.52
N VAL A 88 -12.67 -0.08 -9.70
CA VAL A 88 -13.07 -0.90 -10.86
C VAL A 88 -12.89 -2.39 -10.56
N TYR A 89 -11.79 -2.77 -9.91
CA TYR A 89 -11.55 -4.14 -9.46
C TYR A 89 -12.67 -4.64 -8.53
N ILE A 90 -13.03 -3.88 -7.47
CA ILE A 90 -14.08 -4.28 -6.53
C ILE A 90 -15.42 -4.46 -7.25
N ILE A 91 -15.81 -3.50 -8.09
CA ILE A 91 -17.09 -3.59 -8.80
C ILE A 91 -17.14 -4.86 -9.64
N ARG A 92 -16.10 -5.13 -10.43
CA ARG A 92 -16.13 -6.26 -11.36
C ARG A 92 -15.96 -7.62 -10.69
N PHE A 93 -15.00 -7.73 -9.77
CA PHE A 93 -14.56 -9.01 -9.20
C PHE A 93 -15.23 -9.33 -7.86
N ARG A 94 -15.90 -8.38 -7.21
CA ARG A 94 -16.49 -8.60 -5.87
C ARG A 94 -17.97 -8.24 -5.76
N VAL A 95 -18.45 -7.29 -6.55
CA VAL A 95 -19.87 -6.87 -6.52
C VAL A 95 -20.68 -7.55 -7.62
N ILE A 96 -20.14 -7.64 -8.84
CA ILE A 96 -20.81 -8.25 -10.00
C ILE A 96 -20.58 -9.77 -10.06
N GLU A 97 -19.78 -10.33 -9.15
CA GLU A 97 -19.60 -11.77 -9.00
C GLU A 97 -20.94 -12.39 -8.56
N ASN A 98 -21.74 -12.82 -9.54
CA ASN A 98 -22.98 -13.55 -9.32
C ASN A 98 -22.63 -14.96 -8.79
N GLU A 99 -23.46 -15.51 -7.91
CA GLU A 99 -23.29 -16.87 -7.38
C GLU A 99 -23.26 -17.96 -8.49
N ASP A 100 -23.73 -17.64 -9.69
CA ASP A 100 -23.70 -18.50 -10.90
C ASP A 100 -22.39 -18.40 -11.73
N ASP A 101 -21.51 -17.43 -11.45
CA ASP A 101 -20.30 -17.10 -12.23
C ASP A 101 -19.05 -17.88 -11.76
N THR A 102 -19.24 -19.05 -11.12
CA THR A 102 -18.16 -19.96 -10.67
C THR A 102 -17.32 -20.56 -11.80
N LEU A 103 -17.64 -20.23 -13.05
CA LEU A 103 -17.05 -20.81 -14.26
C LEU A 103 -15.73 -20.14 -14.67
N GLY A 104 -15.42 -18.93 -14.18
CA GLY A 104 -14.14 -18.22 -14.38
C GLY A 104 -14.26 -16.90 -15.16
N TYR A 105 -13.13 -16.23 -15.43
CA TYR A 105 -13.11 -14.88 -16.01
C TYR A 105 -12.66 -14.87 -17.48
N THR A 106 -13.12 -13.88 -18.26
CA THR A 106 -12.61 -13.67 -19.61
C THR A 106 -11.15 -13.21 -19.57
N TYR A 107 -10.38 -13.54 -20.62
CA TYR A 107 -8.96 -13.20 -20.71
C TYR A 107 -8.69 -11.70 -20.46
N GLY A 108 -9.50 -10.81 -21.04
CA GLY A 108 -9.33 -9.35 -20.86
C GLY A 108 -9.48 -8.88 -19.42
N TRP A 109 -10.41 -9.47 -18.65
CA TRP A 109 -10.56 -9.13 -17.23
C TRP A 109 -9.38 -9.64 -16.40
N LEU A 110 -8.81 -10.81 -16.72
CA LEU A 110 -7.61 -11.29 -16.03
C LEU A 110 -6.35 -10.49 -16.35
N VAL A 111 -6.20 -10.04 -17.60
CA VAL A 111 -5.14 -9.09 -17.95
C VAL A 111 -5.31 -7.79 -17.16
N PHE A 112 -6.54 -7.28 -17.04
CA PHE A 112 -6.83 -6.13 -16.19
C PHE A 112 -6.47 -6.40 -14.73
N LEU A 113 -6.80 -7.57 -14.17
CA LEU A 113 -6.45 -7.96 -12.81
C LEU A 113 -4.93 -7.94 -12.59
N LEU A 114 -4.16 -8.53 -13.52
CA LEU A 114 -2.70 -8.57 -13.43
C LEU A 114 -2.09 -7.17 -13.52
N ILE A 115 -2.56 -6.35 -14.46
CA ILE A 115 -2.15 -4.94 -14.58
C ILE A 115 -2.50 -4.18 -13.30
N HIS A 116 -3.71 -4.37 -12.77
CA HIS A 116 -4.17 -3.74 -11.55
C HIS A 116 -3.26 -4.06 -10.36
N VAL A 117 -2.96 -5.34 -10.14
CA VAL A 117 -2.11 -5.80 -9.03
C VAL A 117 -0.72 -5.17 -9.13
N VAL A 118 -0.06 -5.26 -10.29
CA VAL A 118 1.30 -4.75 -10.44
C VAL A 118 1.36 -3.23 -10.42
N LEU A 119 0.40 -2.56 -11.06
CA LEU A 119 0.32 -1.10 -11.04
C LEU A 119 0.06 -0.59 -9.61
N SER A 120 -0.81 -1.27 -8.85
CA SER A 120 -1.11 -0.94 -7.45
C SER A 120 0.14 -1.09 -6.59
N ILE A 121 0.83 -2.24 -6.68
CA ILE A 121 2.09 -2.49 -5.95
C ILE A 121 3.14 -1.43 -6.31
N ALA A 122 3.34 -1.15 -7.60
CA ALA A 122 4.33 -0.18 -8.05
C ALA A 122 4.03 1.24 -7.55
N LEU A 123 2.79 1.72 -7.73
CA LEU A 123 2.39 3.07 -7.31
C LEU A 123 2.43 3.25 -5.79
N HIS A 124 1.98 2.25 -5.03
CA HIS A 124 2.05 2.28 -3.57
C HIS A 124 3.51 2.33 -3.09
N THR A 125 4.39 1.51 -3.69
CA THR A 125 5.82 1.52 -3.39
C THR A 125 6.46 2.86 -3.74
N ILE A 126 6.12 3.47 -4.87
CA ILE A 126 6.55 4.83 -5.25
C ILE A 126 6.12 5.83 -4.16
N GLY A 127 4.87 5.76 -3.68
CA GLY A 127 4.36 6.59 -2.60
C GLY A 127 5.17 6.46 -1.30
N LEU A 128 5.53 5.23 -0.91
CA LEU A 128 6.37 4.98 0.27
C LEU A 128 7.77 5.60 0.13
N TYR A 129 8.45 5.39 -1.00
CA TYR A 129 9.77 5.99 -1.24
C TYR A 129 9.73 7.52 -1.36
N LEU A 130 8.65 8.09 -1.91
CA LEU A 130 8.45 9.53 -1.91
C LEU A 130 8.19 10.09 -0.52
N SER A 131 7.51 9.34 0.33
CA SER A 131 7.34 9.68 1.74
C SER A 131 8.68 9.70 2.49
N VAL A 132 9.56 8.71 2.24
CA VAL A 132 10.94 8.70 2.77
C VAL A 132 11.68 9.96 2.33
N PHE A 133 11.63 10.26 1.02
CA PHE A 133 12.31 11.42 0.46
C PHE A 133 11.76 12.74 1.02
N MET A 134 10.44 12.85 1.17
CA MET A 134 9.80 13.99 1.81
C MET A 134 10.27 14.16 3.27
N ALA A 135 10.33 13.08 4.04
CA ALA A 135 10.80 13.11 5.43
C ALA A 135 12.27 13.57 5.52
N TYR A 136 13.11 13.08 4.61
CA TYR A 136 14.50 13.53 4.48
C TYR A 136 14.59 15.03 4.15
N VAL A 137 13.84 15.52 3.16
CA VAL A 137 13.82 16.94 2.78
C VAL A 137 13.38 17.82 3.96
N ARG A 138 12.37 17.40 4.72
CA ARG A 138 11.91 18.11 5.94
C ARG A 138 12.99 18.14 7.02
N TRP A 139 13.68 17.02 7.25
CA TRP A 139 14.74 16.94 8.24
C TRP A 139 15.94 17.85 7.90
N VAL A 140 16.34 17.90 6.63
CA VAL A 140 17.41 18.80 6.15
C VAL A 140 16.98 20.26 6.20
N ALA A 141 15.73 20.58 5.84
CA ALA A 141 15.20 21.95 5.90
C ALA A 141 15.19 22.51 7.34
N LEU A 142 14.97 21.66 8.34
CA LEU A 142 15.05 22.04 9.75
C LEU A 142 16.50 22.23 10.26
N ASP A 143 17.50 21.69 9.56
CA ASP A 143 18.92 21.86 9.93
C ASP A 143 19.52 23.15 9.36
N ARG A 144 19.11 23.52 8.14
CA ARG A 144 19.68 24.65 7.40
C ARG A 144 18.60 25.65 7.01
N LEU A 145 18.38 26.63 7.88
CA LEU A 145 17.44 27.74 7.66
C LEU A 145 17.76 28.58 6.40
N ASP A 146 18.99 28.55 5.88
CA ASP A 146 19.48 29.42 4.79
C ASP A 146 19.65 28.78 3.40
N SER A 147 19.13 27.58 3.18
CA SER A 147 19.52 26.81 2.00
C SER A 147 18.58 26.99 0.80
N LYS A 148 19.11 27.58 -0.29
CA LYS A 148 18.58 27.59 -1.67
C LYS A 148 18.17 26.21 -2.25
N TRP A 149 18.28 25.13 -1.47
CA TRP A 149 17.86 23.76 -1.80
C TRP A 149 16.36 23.51 -1.77
N ILE A 150 15.55 24.45 -1.27
CA ILE A 150 14.07 24.40 -1.32
C ILE A 150 13.51 24.56 -2.76
N ARG A 151 14.35 24.83 -3.76
CA ARG A 151 13.90 25.00 -5.14
C ARG A 151 13.54 23.65 -5.77
N THR A 152 12.36 23.55 -6.39
CA THR A 152 11.71 22.35 -6.98
C THR A 152 12.46 21.63 -8.12
N ARG A 153 13.55 22.18 -8.67
CA ARG A 153 14.18 21.66 -9.90
C ARG A 153 14.91 20.31 -9.81
N PRO A 154 15.69 19.97 -8.75
CA PRO A 154 16.28 18.64 -8.59
C PRO A 154 15.26 17.56 -8.17
N VAL A 155 14.13 17.95 -7.58
CA VAL A 155 13.12 17.02 -7.03
C VAL A 155 12.44 16.20 -8.14
N GLY A 156 12.09 16.83 -9.27
CA GLY A 156 11.47 16.11 -10.39
C GLY A 156 12.37 15.03 -11.00
N ARG A 157 13.68 15.25 -11.04
CA ARG A 157 14.65 14.25 -11.51
C ARG A 157 14.76 13.06 -10.57
N ILE A 158 14.79 13.30 -9.26
CA ILE A 158 14.82 12.24 -8.25
C ILE A 158 13.53 11.43 -8.29
N PHE A 159 12.37 12.10 -8.40
CA PHE A 159 11.08 11.42 -8.57
C PHE A 159 11.09 10.47 -9.78
N PHE A 160 11.50 10.97 -10.95
CA PHE A 160 11.50 10.16 -12.17
C PHE A 160 12.46 8.96 -12.06
N ALA A 161 13.62 9.15 -11.41
CA ALA A 161 14.56 8.07 -11.14
C ALA A 161 13.97 7.00 -10.19
N ILE A 162 13.31 7.42 -9.11
CA ILE A 162 12.62 6.51 -8.17
C ILE A 162 11.52 5.74 -8.90
N ALA A 163 10.68 6.43 -9.67
CA ALA A 163 9.58 5.82 -10.41
C ALA A 163 10.08 4.79 -11.43
N ILE A 164 11.09 5.12 -12.24
CA ILE A 164 11.69 4.19 -13.20
C ILE A 164 12.26 2.96 -12.47
N THR A 165 13.00 3.18 -11.39
CA THR A 165 13.65 2.08 -10.65
C THR A 165 12.61 1.11 -10.09
N ILE A 166 11.56 1.63 -9.45
CA ILE A 166 10.50 0.80 -8.87
C ILE A 166 9.70 0.10 -9.96
N PHE A 167 9.38 0.79 -11.07
CA PHE A 167 8.67 0.17 -12.18
C PHE A 167 9.49 -0.96 -12.81
N ALA A 168 10.80 -0.76 -13.00
CA ALA A 168 11.70 -1.80 -13.48
C ALA A 168 11.78 -3.00 -12.52
N LEU A 169 11.83 -2.76 -11.20
CA LEU A 169 11.80 -3.81 -10.18
C LEU A 169 10.44 -4.52 -10.10
N SER A 170 9.37 -3.91 -10.60
CA SER A 170 8.03 -4.51 -10.63
C SER A 170 7.82 -5.42 -11.83
N ILE A 171 8.62 -5.31 -12.91
CA ILE A 171 8.51 -6.16 -14.11
C ILE A 171 8.67 -7.66 -13.77
N PRO A 172 9.65 -8.09 -12.96
CA PRO A 172 9.77 -9.50 -12.55
C PRO A 172 8.50 -10.07 -11.91
N THR A 173 7.71 -9.24 -11.20
CA THR A 173 6.46 -9.69 -10.57
C THR A 173 5.39 -10.09 -11.59
N LEU A 174 5.38 -9.47 -12.78
CA LEU A 174 4.50 -9.85 -13.88
C LEU A 174 4.90 -11.18 -14.49
N LEU A 175 6.22 -11.37 -14.68
CA LEU A 175 6.76 -12.53 -15.39
C LEU A 175 6.51 -13.85 -14.66
N VAL A 176 6.24 -13.81 -13.36
CA VAL A 176 5.97 -14.97 -12.51
C VAL A 176 4.54 -15.50 -12.65
N HIS A 177 3.61 -14.69 -13.17
CA HIS A 177 2.21 -15.05 -13.32
C HIS A 177 1.86 -15.40 -14.77
N GLU A 178 1.13 -16.50 -14.96
CA GLU A 178 0.62 -16.94 -16.26
C GLU A 178 -0.90 -17.03 -16.22
N ILE A 179 -1.56 -16.67 -17.34
CA ILE A 179 -3.00 -16.87 -17.48
C ILE A 179 -3.22 -18.24 -18.09
N VAL A 180 -3.71 -19.18 -17.28
CA VAL A 180 -3.90 -20.58 -17.70
C VAL A 180 -5.39 -20.85 -17.99
N PRO A 181 -5.73 -21.61 -19.05
CA PRO A 181 -7.10 -21.98 -19.35
C PRO A 181 -7.61 -22.99 -18.31
N PHE A 182 -8.80 -22.72 -17.75
CA PHE A 182 -9.50 -23.60 -16.84
C PHE A 182 -10.28 -24.65 -17.64
N LYS A 183 -9.96 -25.95 -17.45
CA LYS A 183 -10.66 -27.06 -18.12
C LYS A 183 -11.72 -27.62 -17.16
N HIS A 184 -12.99 -27.48 -17.53
CA HIS A 184 -14.10 -28.01 -16.75
C HIS A 184 -14.30 -29.51 -17.04
N PHE A 185 -14.38 -30.33 -15.98
CA PHE A 185 -14.80 -31.73 -16.08
C PHE A 185 -16.19 -31.87 -15.46
N THR A 186 -17.20 -32.22 -16.25
CA THR A 186 -18.50 -32.68 -15.72
C THR A 186 -18.47 -34.20 -15.56
N THR A 187 -18.58 -34.70 -14.35
CA THR A 187 -18.89 -36.11 -14.10
C THR A 187 -20.36 -36.36 -14.38
N VAL A 188 -20.67 -37.07 -15.46
CA VAL A 188 -21.99 -37.67 -15.68
C VAL A 188 -21.90 -39.14 -15.25
N ASN A 189 -22.84 -39.55 -14.40
CA ASN A 189 -22.91 -40.86 -13.73
C ASN A 189 -22.38 -42.09 -14.50
N GLU A 190 -21.71 -42.95 -13.72
CA GLU A 190 -21.25 -44.35 -13.84
C GLU A 190 -21.29 -45.18 -15.14
N ASN A 191 -21.58 -44.66 -16.34
CA ASN A 191 -21.42 -45.43 -17.57
C ASN A 191 -21.18 -44.61 -18.85
N TYR A 192 -20.81 -43.32 -18.76
CA TYR A 192 -20.77 -42.45 -19.94
C TYR A 192 -19.47 -41.68 -20.13
N THR A 193 -19.05 -41.63 -21.39
CA THR A 193 -17.95 -40.85 -21.97
C THR A 193 -17.91 -39.41 -21.47
N ILE A 194 -16.73 -38.97 -21.03
CA ILE A 194 -16.43 -37.59 -20.65
C ILE A 194 -16.46 -36.72 -21.91
N ASN A 195 -17.54 -35.96 -22.11
CA ASN A 195 -17.57 -34.92 -23.15
C ASN A 195 -17.06 -33.60 -22.54
N LEU A 196 -15.83 -33.20 -22.91
CA LEU A 196 -15.34 -31.83 -22.70
C LEU A 196 -16.26 -30.88 -23.50
N ILE A 197 -16.95 -29.96 -22.84
CA ILE A 197 -17.70 -28.92 -23.53
C ILE A 197 -16.70 -27.82 -23.93
N ASP A 198 -16.21 -27.89 -25.17
CA ASP A 198 -15.18 -26.99 -25.73
C ASP A 198 -15.67 -25.57 -26.10
N ASN A 199 -16.89 -25.16 -25.74
CA ASN A 199 -17.44 -23.93 -26.31
C ASN A 199 -17.14 -22.63 -25.54
N ILE A 200 -16.66 -22.69 -24.29
CA ILE A 200 -16.21 -21.49 -23.56
C ILE A 200 -14.97 -21.82 -22.73
N THR A 201 -13.82 -21.29 -23.13
CA THR A 201 -12.58 -21.36 -22.36
C THR A 201 -12.55 -20.22 -21.35
N TYR A 202 -12.71 -20.57 -20.08
CA TYR A 202 -12.45 -19.66 -18.98
C TYR A 202 -10.98 -19.71 -18.60
N TYR A 203 -10.48 -18.65 -17.97
CA TYR A 203 -9.08 -18.55 -17.58
C TYR A 203 -8.97 -18.30 -16.08
N THR A 204 -7.83 -18.68 -15.51
CA THR A 204 -7.43 -18.36 -14.14
C THR A 204 -5.97 -17.91 -14.11
N VAL A 205 -5.57 -17.23 -13.03
CA VAL A 205 -4.17 -16.81 -12.83
C VAL A 205 -3.43 -17.94 -12.13
N GLY A 206 -2.47 -18.53 -12.84
CA GLY A 206 -1.53 -19.52 -12.33
C GLY A 206 -0.12 -18.94 -12.17
N LEU A 207 0.77 -19.75 -11.64
CA LEU A 207 2.21 -19.50 -11.69
C LEU A 207 2.77 -20.16 -12.96
N ILE A 208 3.73 -19.51 -13.63
CA ILE A 208 4.46 -20.16 -14.73
C ILE A 208 5.10 -21.48 -14.21
N PRO A 209 5.15 -22.53 -15.03
CA PRO A 209 5.83 -23.79 -14.68
C PRO A 209 7.29 -23.57 -14.27
N GLN A 210 7.97 -22.60 -14.88
CA GLN A 210 9.34 -22.20 -14.54
C GLN A 210 9.48 -21.54 -13.16
N ALA A 211 8.39 -20.98 -12.61
CA ALA A 211 8.39 -20.40 -11.27
C ALA A 211 8.23 -21.45 -10.17
N THR A 212 7.68 -22.61 -10.50
CA THR A 212 7.53 -23.77 -9.60
C THR A 212 8.67 -24.79 -9.77
N ASP A 213 9.39 -24.75 -10.89
CA ASP A 213 10.60 -25.53 -11.13
C ASP A 213 11.76 -25.16 -10.17
N ASN A 214 12.67 -26.10 -9.91
CA ASN A 214 13.80 -25.98 -8.97
C ASN A 214 13.40 -25.46 -7.57
N SER A 215 12.50 -26.16 -6.86
CA SER A 215 12.06 -25.84 -5.48
C SER A 215 11.51 -24.40 -5.34
N CYS A 216 10.78 -23.91 -6.36
CA CYS A 216 10.19 -22.57 -6.42
C CYS A 216 11.15 -21.38 -6.22
N ARG A 217 12.43 -21.50 -6.61
CA ARG A 217 13.43 -20.44 -6.38
C ARG A 217 13.03 -19.09 -6.96
N LEU A 218 12.45 -19.06 -8.17
CA LEU A 218 12.05 -17.82 -8.83
C LEU A 218 10.86 -17.15 -8.11
N PHE A 219 9.88 -17.96 -7.69
CA PHE A 219 8.74 -17.47 -6.91
C PHE A 219 9.20 -16.91 -5.54
N LYS A 220 10.06 -17.64 -4.82
CA LYS A 220 10.67 -17.17 -3.57
C LYS A 220 11.44 -15.87 -3.78
N ALA A 221 12.28 -15.78 -4.83
CA ALA A 221 13.02 -14.56 -5.14
C ALA A 221 12.09 -13.36 -5.37
N ASN A 222 10.96 -13.57 -6.05
CA ASN A 222 9.94 -12.53 -6.24
C ASN A 222 9.28 -12.11 -4.92
N LEU A 223 8.99 -13.06 -4.02
CA LEU A 223 8.48 -12.77 -2.68
C LEU A 223 9.50 -12.01 -1.82
N TRP A 224 10.78 -12.37 -1.88
CA TRP A 224 11.85 -11.64 -1.19
C TRP A 224 12.03 -10.23 -1.75
N LEU A 225 11.96 -10.07 -3.07
CA LEU A 225 12.04 -8.77 -3.73
C LEU A 225 10.87 -7.87 -3.31
N THR A 226 9.64 -8.35 -3.43
CA THR A 226 8.43 -7.60 -3.06
C THR A 226 8.35 -7.35 -1.55
N GLY A 227 8.74 -8.31 -0.71
CA GLY A 227 8.75 -8.14 0.74
C GLY A 227 9.81 -7.14 1.21
N ILE A 228 11.09 -7.36 0.87
CA ILE A 228 12.17 -6.51 1.37
C ILE A 228 12.16 -5.13 0.70
N PHE A 229 12.22 -5.09 -0.63
CA PHE A 229 12.44 -3.83 -1.34
C PHE A 229 11.19 -2.96 -1.34
N PHE A 230 10.00 -3.54 -1.50
CA PHE A 230 8.79 -2.73 -1.60
C PHE A 230 8.16 -2.39 -0.26
N LYS A 231 8.41 -3.17 0.80
CA LYS A 231 7.84 -2.92 2.14
C LYS A 231 8.89 -2.62 3.20
N VAL A 232 9.80 -3.55 3.49
CA VAL A 232 10.67 -3.46 4.68
C VAL A 232 11.62 -2.28 4.63
N ILE A 233 12.35 -2.11 3.52
CA ILE A 233 13.31 -1.00 3.36
C ILE A 233 12.64 0.38 3.53
N PRO A 234 11.56 0.72 2.79
CA PRO A 234 10.94 2.02 2.95
C PRO A 234 10.32 2.21 4.35
N CYS A 235 9.76 1.18 4.97
CA CYS A 235 9.22 1.26 6.33
C CYS A 235 10.29 1.58 7.38
N VAL A 236 11.44 0.89 7.33
CA VAL A 236 12.56 1.14 8.25
C VAL A 236 13.13 2.55 8.06
N LEU A 237 13.29 2.99 6.80
CA LEU A 237 13.76 4.34 6.50
C LEU A 237 12.77 5.40 6.99
N LEU A 238 11.46 5.23 6.76
CA LEU A 238 10.43 6.15 7.25
C LEU A 238 10.42 6.23 8.77
N PHE A 239 10.49 5.10 9.46
CA PHE A 239 10.58 5.06 10.91
C PHE A 239 11.80 5.83 11.41
N TRP A 240 12.98 5.53 10.84
CA TRP A 240 14.22 6.20 11.21
C TRP A 240 14.17 7.71 10.97
N PHE A 241 13.74 8.17 9.78
CA PHE A 241 13.62 9.59 9.48
C PHE A 241 12.59 10.29 10.34
N THR A 242 11.48 9.64 10.69
CA THR A 242 10.47 10.25 11.55
C THR A 242 10.99 10.41 12.98
N VAL A 243 11.69 9.41 13.52
CA VAL A 243 12.34 9.53 14.85
C VAL A 243 13.41 10.63 14.82
N ALA A 244 14.22 10.72 13.76
CA ALA A 244 15.20 11.77 13.59
C ALA A 244 14.55 13.17 13.52
N LEU A 245 13.46 13.31 12.76
CA LEU A 245 12.66 14.53 12.66
C LEU A 245 12.09 14.95 14.02
N MET A 246 11.52 13.99 14.76
CA MET A 246 10.95 14.23 16.09
C MET A 246 11.99 14.66 17.12
N ARG A 247 13.16 14.02 17.14
CA ARG A 247 14.27 14.41 18.02
C ARG A 247 14.70 15.86 17.75
N LYS A 248 14.84 16.20 16.48
CA LYS A 248 15.25 17.54 16.04
C LYS A 248 14.19 18.61 16.36
N LEU A 249 12.92 18.30 16.13
CA LEU A 249 11.82 19.21 16.42
C LEU A 249 11.69 19.48 17.93
N ASN A 250 11.92 18.46 18.77
CA ASN A 250 11.96 18.61 20.22
C ASN A 250 13.15 19.49 20.67
N GLU A 251 14.34 19.30 20.08
CA GLU A 251 15.51 20.12 20.37
C GLU A 251 15.27 21.60 20.01
N THR A 252 14.75 21.88 18.81
CA THR A 252 14.40 23.24 18.37
C THR A 252 13.33 23.87 19.26
N SER A 253 12.34 23.08 19.67
CA SER A 253 11.28 23.53 20.59
C SER A 253 11.85 23.90 21.96
N ARG A 254 12.77 23.11 22.51
CA ARG A 254 13.47 23.41 23.78
C ARG A 254 14.29 24.69 23.69
N LYS A 255 15.05 24.88 22.60
CA LYS A 255 15.80 26.12 22.36
C LYS A 255 14.89 27.34 22.28
N ARG A 256 13.73 27.22 21.61
CA ARG A 256 12.73 28.29 21.53
C ARG A 256 12.14 28.65 22.90
N ILE A 257 11.85 27.66 23.75
CA ILE A 257 11.35 27.89 25.12
C ILE A 257 12.40 28.62 25.97
N PHE A 258 13.68 28.22 25.86
CA PHE A 258 14.77 28.87 26.56
C PHE A 258 14.92 30.35 26.17
N LEU A 259 14.81 30.68 24.88
CA LEU A 259 14.94 32.05 24.37
C LEU A 259 13.73 32.96 24.67
N LEU A 260 12.51 32.41 24.73
CA LEU A 260 11.28 33.19 24.96
C LEU A 260 10.91 33.37 26.44
N GLY A 261 11.55 32.64 27.36
CA GLY A 261 11.28 32.68 28.80
C GLY A 261 9.91 32.10 29.20
N GLU A 262 9.70 31.88 30.51
CA GLU A 262 8.57 31.14 31.10
C GLU A 262 7.16 31.71 30.82
N LYS A 263 7.02 32.88 30.18
CA LYS A 263 5.73 33.58 30.03
C LYS A 263 4.70 32.88 29.12
N LYS A 264 5.04 31.75 28.49
CA LYS A 264 4.09 30.90 27.71
C LYS A 264 4.12 29.42 28.11
N LYS A 265 4.46 29.09 29.35
CA LYS A 265 4.54 27.69 29.88
C LYS A 265 3.27 26.83 29.72
N LYS A 266 2.14 27.40 29.29
CA LYS A 266 0.84 26.73 29.14
C LYS A 266 0.39 26.48 27.70
N MET A 267 1.21 26.80 26.69
CA MET A 267 0.86 26.50 25.31
C MET A 267 1.18 25.02 25.04
N ALA A 268 0.11 24.22 25.01
CA ALA A 268 0.04 22.80 24.70
C ALA A 268 1.13 22.31 23.74
N MET A 269 1.57 21.06 23.91
CA MET A 269 2.34 20.30 22.91
C MET A 269 1.97 20.79 21.52
N ASP A 270 2.94 21.39 20.81
CA ASP A 270 2.66 22.13 19.58
C ASP A 270 1.82 21.22 18.68
N LYS A 271 0.62 21.65 18.31
CA LYS A 271 -0.41 20.75 17.73
C LYS A 271 0.14 20.00 16.51
N THR A 272 1.06 20.65 15.78
CA THR A 272 1.82 20.11 14.67
C THR A 272 2.67 18.89 15.07
N THR A 273 3.31 18.91 16.25
CA THR A 273 4.07 17.78 16.82
C THR A 273 3.16 16.60 17.16
N LEU A 274 2.04 16.86 17.84
CA LEU A 274 1.05 15.82 18.15
C LEU A 274 0.54 15.16 16.87
N MET A 275 0.28 15.97 15.85
CA MET A 275 -0.27 15.51 14.59
C MET A 275 0.76 14.73 13.76
N LEU A 276 2.05 15.09 13.80
CA LEU A 276 3.14 14.28 13.23
C LEU A 276 3.29 12.93 13.96
N ILE A 277 3.12 12.90 15.29
CA ILE A 277 3.13 11.66 16.08
C ILE A 277 1.94 10.77 15.67
N ILE A 278 0.75 11.34 15.51
CA ILE A 278 -0.44 10.59 15.06
C ILE A 278 -0.19 9.98 13.67
N MET A 279 0.36 10.76 12.74
CA MET A 279 0.68 10.27 11.38
C MET A 279 1.70 9.13 11.42
N LEU A 280 2.74 9.23 12.25
CA LEU A 280 3.71 8.14 12.46
C LEU A 280 3.05 6.89 13.03
N PHE A 281 2.18 7.06 14.02
CA PHE A 281 1.50 5.95 14.68
C PHE A 281 0.59 5.23 13.69
N VAL A 282 -0.21 5.96 12.93
CA VAL A 282 -1.08 5.38 11.87
C VAL A 282 -0.24 4.62 10.86
N PHE A 283 0.81 5.25 10.33
CA PHE A 283 1.72 4.62 9.37
C PHE A 283 2.33 3.32 9.92
N LEU A 284 2.79 3.34 11.18
CA LEU A 284 3.38 2.16 11.82
C LEU A 284 2.34 1.05 11.98
N CYS A 285 1.13 1.38 12.44
CA CYS A 285 0.05 0.41 12.64
C CYS A 285 -0.46 -0.19 11.33
N THR A 286 -0.40 0.53 10.21
CA THR A 286 -0.86 0.03 8.91
C THR A 286 0.23 -0.71 8.14
N GLU A 287 1.45 -0.19 8.09
CA GLU A 287 2.50 -0.71 7.21
C GLU A 287 3.39 -1.78 7.88
N LEU A 288 3.62 -1.69 9.20
CA LEU A 288 4.47 -2.67 9.89
C LEU A 288 3.88 -4.09 9.88
N PRO A 289 2.58 -4.31 10.13
CA PRO A 289 1.98 -5.64 10.00
C PRO A 289 2.08 -6.19 8.59
N GLN A 290 1.90 -5.32 7.58
CA GLN A 290 2.02 -5.70 6.16
C GLN A 290 3.45 -6.13 5.81
N GLY A 291 4.46 -5.36 6.26
CA GLY A 291 5.87 -5.70 6.05
C GLY A 291 6.29 -6.99 6.77
N ALA A 292 5.83 -7.20 8.00
CA ALA A 292 6.08 -8.42 8.75
C ALA A 292 5.45 -9.65 8.07
N LEU A 293 4.20 -9.54 7.60
CA LEU A 293 3.55 -10.64 6.89
C LEU A 293 4.25 -10.95 5.56
N ALA A 294 4.76 -9.93 4.85
CA ALA A 294 5.51 -10.14 3.61
C ALA A 294 6.84 -10.91 3.85
N ILE A 295 7.55 -10.66 4.95
CA ILE A 295 8.74 -11.44 5.33
C ILE A 295 8.34 -12.88 5.65
N LEU A 296 7.28 -13.07 6.45
CA LEU A 296 6.80 -14.41 6.80
C LEU A 296 6.38 -15.21 5.55
N ASN A 297 5.75 -14.56 4.59
CA ASN A 297 5.36 -15.14 3.30
C ASN A 297 6.60 -15.55 2.46
N ALA A 298 7.68 -14.76 2.50
CA ALA A 298 8.93 -15.09 1.82
C ALA A 298 9.74 -16.21 2.51
N MET A 299 9.59 -16.36 3.83
CA MET A 299 10.26 -17.41 4.61
C MET A 299 9.55 -18.76 4.55
N TYR A 300 8.22 -18.77 4.61
CA TYR A 300 7.38 -19.97 4.70
C TYR A 300 6.35 -19.97 3.59
N THR A 301 6.81 -20.04 2.36
CA THR A 301 5.99 -19.81 1.16
C THR A 301 4.84 -20.80 1.04
N SER A 302 5.05 -22.08 1.33
CA SER A 302 4.00 -23.10 1.20
C SER A 302 2.82 -22.91 2.17
N ASP A 303 3.11 -22.61 3.44
CA ASP A 303 2.09 -22.53 4.49
C ASP A 303 1.51 -21.12 4.65
N ILE A 304 2.37 -20.11 4.74
CA ILE A 304 1.93 -18.74 4.99
C ILE A 304 1.20 -18.17 3.78
N HIS A 305 1.68 -18.43 2.56
CA HIS A 305 1.04 -17.91 1.35
C HIS A 305 -0.39 -18.42 1.21
N ALA A 306 -0.54 -19.75 1.27
CA ALA A 306 -1.81 -20.43 1.04
C ALA A 306 -2.82 -20.16 2.15
N TYR A 307 -2.40 -20.21 3.42
CA TYR A 307 -3.33 -20.19 4.54
C TYR A 307 -3.48 -18.82 5.21
N ILE A 308 -2.45 -17.97 5.22
CA ILE A 308 -2.51 -16.68 5.93
C ILE A 308 -2.60 -15.53 4.95
N TYR A 309 -1.70 -15.44 3.97
CA TYR A 309 -1.60 -14.30 3.06
C TYR A 309 -2.86 -14.16 2.21
N MET A 310 -3.38 -15.26 1.65
CA MET A 310 -4.63 -15.23 0.88
C MET A 310 -5.86 -14.80 1.73
N ASN A 311 -5.91 -15.20 3.01
CA ASN A 311 -7.02 -14.86 3.90
C ASN A 311 -6.92 -13.44 4.48
N LEU A 312 -5.71 -12.91 4.67
CA LEU A 312 -5.45 -11.57 5.21
C LEU A 312 -5.23 -10.50 4.14
N GLY A 313 -5.03 -10.87 2.87
CA GLY A 313 -4.71 -9.94 1.80
C GLY A 313 -5.70 -8.77 1.69
N GLU A 314 -7.00 -9.05 1.78
CA GLU A 314 -8.05 -8.03 1.74
C GLU A 314 -7.97 -7.06 2.92
N LEU A 315 -7.61 -7.55 4.11
CA LEU A 315 -7.38 -6.70 5.29
C LEU A 315 -6.15 -5.82 5.09
N LEU A 316 -5.08 -6.36 4.51
CA LEU A 316 -3.88 -5.59 4.21
C LEU A 316 -4.15 -4.49 3.19
N ASP A 317 -4.92 -4.78 2.14
CA ASP A 317 -5.35 -3.77 1.17
C ASP A 317 -6.14 -2.65 1.85
N LEU A 318 -7.10 -2.99 2.71
CA LEU A 318 -7.86 -1.99 3.48
C LEU A 318 -6.94 -1.10 4.31
N LEU A 319 -5.97 -1.68 5.02
CA LEU A 319 -5.00 -0.92 5.82
C LEU A 319 -4.17 0.05 4.96
N SER A 320 -3.79 -0.36 3.75
CA SER A 320 -3.12 0.51 2.77
C SER A 320 -4.03 1.67 2.35
N LEU A 321 -5.30 1.39 2.03
CA LEU A 321 -6.27 2.42 1.64
C LEU A 321 -6.51 3.45 2.75
N ILE A 322 -6.58 2.99 4.00
CA ILE A 322 -6.70 3.85 5.18
C ILE A 322 -5.46 4.74 5.33
N ASN A 323 -4.27 4.18 5.17
CA ASN A 323 -3.02 4.94 5.27
C ASN A 323 -2.97 6.08 4.25
N CYS A 324 -3.33 5.80 2.99
CA CYS A 324 -3.45 6.80 1.94
C CYS A 324 -4.41 7.93 2.35
N ASN A 325 -5.59 7.63 2.90
CA ASN A 325 -6.59 8.66 3.25
C ASN A 325 -6.26 9.47 4.52
N VAL A 326 -5.70 8.83 5.55
CA VAL A 326 -5.39 9.50 6.82
C VAL A 326 -4.24 10.48 6.66
N GLY A 327 -3.20 10.11 5.89
CA GLY A 327 -2.05 10.98 5.64
C GLY A 327 -2.44 12.35 5.08
N TYR A 328 -3.42 12.40 4.16
CA TYR A 328 -3.86 13.65 3.54
C TYR A 328 -4.81 14.47 4.38
N THR A 329 -5.76 13.82 5.05
CA THR A 329 -6.69 14.53 5.96
C THR A 329 -5.90 15.30 7.01
N VAL A 330 -4.85 14.67 7.52
CA VAL A 330 -3.93 15.25 8.49
C VAL A 330 -3.17 16.44 7.90
N GLN A 331 -2.67 16.36 6.67
CA GLN A 331 -1.94 17.47 6.02
C GLN A 331 -2.84 18.66 5.65
N LEU A 332 -4.08 18.41 5.23
CA LEU A 332 -5.09 19.46 5.02
C LEU A 332 -5.37 20.23 6.31
N VAL A 333 -5.43 19.52 7.44
CA VAL A 333 -5.56 20.16 8.76
C VAL A 333 -4.34 21.02 9.07
N ILE A 334 -3.09 20.58 8.80
CA ILE A 334 -1.90 21.44 8.96
C ILE A 334 -2.06 22.73 8.16
N ALA A 335 -2.31 22.59 6.86
CA ALA A 335 -2.36 23.72 5.94
C ALA A 335 -3.45 24.72 6.35
N HIS A 336 -4.59 24.23 6.84
CA HIS A 336 -5.65 25.07 7.36
C HIS A 336 -5.25 25.80 8.65
N GLN A 337 -4.53 25.15 9.58
CA GLN A 337 -4.07 25.79 10.82
C GLN A 337 -3.02 26.87 10.53
N GLU A 338 -2.09 26.64 9.61
CA GLU A 338 -1.07 27.62 9.22
C GLU A 338 -1.70 28.87 8.60
N GLN A 339 -2.66 28.71 7.67
CA GLN A 339 -3.38 29.84 7.09
C GLN A 339 -4.19 30.64 8.12
N LYS A 340 -4.75 29.96 9.13
CA LYS A 340 -5.51 30.63 10.20
C LYS A 340 -4.58 31.43 11.13
N GLY A 341 -3.38 30.91 11.40
CA GLY A 341 -2.34 31.59 12.15
C GLY A 341 -1.83 32.85 11.43
N GLU A 342 -1.61 32.78 10.12
CA GLU A 342 -1.20 33.95 9.32
C GLU A 342 -2.26 35.04 9.30
N LYS A 343 -3.55 34.71 9.13
CA LYS A 343 -4.65 35.70 9.17
C LYS A 343 -4.82 36.36 10.54
N LEU A 344 -4.62 35.61 11.62
CA LEU A 344 -4.64 36.15 12.98
C LEU A 344 -3.44 37.09 13.27
N LEU A 345 -2.32 36.91 12.56
CA LEU A 345 -1.13 37.76 12.66
C LEU A 345 -1.16 38.95 11.70
N SER A 346 -1.86 38.85 10.55
CA SER A 346 -2.02 39.96 9.60
C SER A 346 -3.08 40.98 10.01
N GLY A 347 -3.91 40.67 11.01
CA GLY A 347 -4.95 41.58 11.49
C GLY A 347 -6.16 41.70 10.57
N ASP A 348 -6.28 40.82 9.57
CA ASP A 348 -7.45 40.77 8.68
C ASP A 348 -8.51 39.85 9.29
N ILE A 349 -9.34 40.40 10.19
CA ILE A 349 -10.64 39.82 10.56
C ILE A 349 -11.72 40.42 9.67
#